data_AF-A0A355YKL0-F1
#
_entry.id   AF-A0A355YKL0-F1
#
_cell.length_a   1.000
_cell.length_b   1.000
_cell.length_c   1.000
_cell.angle_alpha   90.00
_cell.angle_beta   90.00
_cell.angle_gamma   90.00
#
_symmetry.space_group_name_H-M   'P 1'
#
loop_
_entity.id
_entity.type
_entity.pdbx_description
1 polymer ?
#
loop_
_entity_poly.entity_id
_entity_poly.type
_entity_poly.pdbx_seq_one_letter_code
_entity_poly.pdbx_strand_id
1 'polypeptide(L)'
;MARLRAWIAGVAIMMSTAASAAESPSALAMRLLDQLDAGQYAAAEATFSPQMKAAVPADKLKAVWESLPAQMGAAGVRGEATTSEADGFRIVVVPLAYARGELLARVVLDKDDRIAGFLVQPAPPPPPPPITDAPFTEQAITLPALASGKPGLPGTLTLPQGKGPFPAVVLVHGSGPQDRDETIGANRPFLDIARGLAAHGIASLRYDKRTQARPQDFRGAFGIDDETTDDAVAAVAALAGNAAIDRTHIHVLGHSQGGLLAGRIAGNSHGQVAGLILLAAPARPILDLLGEQNRYLANLDGSVSAEEQAHLDALDAAIARVRQDPGAKLLELPGRYWQQLEQVDPVADARDSGLPVLLLQGGRDFQVVDADWQRWKQGLQGPRYRFQFYPSLNHLGIAGEGKGTLDEYGKPGHVDATLIEDIARWVTARP
;
A
#
# COMPACT_ATOMS: atom_id res chain seq x y z
N MET A 1 -33.98 7.17 -70.10
CA MET A 1 -33.63 8.30 -70.99
C MET A 1 -34.51 9.49 -70.63
N ALA A 2 -33.92 10.63 -70.27
CA ALA A 2 -34.45 12.02 -70.33
C ALA A 2 -35.80 12.35 -69.63
N ARG A 3 -36.12 13.51 -69.06
CA ARG A 3 -35.48 14.81 -68.75
C ARG A 3 -36.55 15.65 -67.99
N LEU A 4 -36.16 16.25 -66.85
CA LEU A 4 -36.29 17.69 -66.54
C LEU A 4 -37.65 18.34 -66.13
N ARG A 5 -37.57 19.15 -65.04
CA ARG A 5 -38.32 20.36 -64.58
C ARG A 5 -38.93 20.16 -63.17
N ALA A 6 -38.27 20.60 -62.10
CA ALA A 6 -38.13 21.99 -61.59
C ALA A 6 -39.44 22.57 -61.02
N TRP A 7 -39.53 22.62 -59.68
CA TRP A 7 -40.35 23.57 -58.93
C TRP A 7 -39.45 24.25 -57.90
N ILE A 8 -39.44 25.59 -57.93
CA ILE A 8 -38.77 26.48 -56.99
C ILE A 8 -39.67 26.61 -55.76
N ALA A 9 -39.12 26.39 -54.56
CA ALA A 9 -39.73 26.86 -53.32
C ALA A 9 -38.65 27.21 -52.28
N GLY A 10 -38.60 28.50 -51.94
CA GLY A 10 -38.16 29.10 -50.68
C GLY A 10 -37.04 28.45 -49.89
N VAL A 11 -35.86 29.08 -49.94
CA VAL A 11 -34.87 29.00 -48.87
C VAL A 11 -35.45 29.67 -47.61
N ALA A 12 -35.72 28.87 -46.59
CA ALA A 12 -35.82 29.33 -45.21
C ALA A 12 -34.62 28.75 -44.44
N ILE A 13 -33.64 29.60 -44.16
CA ILE A 13 -32.51 29.26 -43.29
C ILE A 13 -33.04 29.22 -41.86
N MET A 14 -33.27 28.03 -41.33
CA MET A 14 -33.34 27.83 -39.89
C MET A 14 -31.91 27.84 -39.35
N MET A 15 -31.52 28.94 -38.72
CA MET A 15 -30.35 28.96 -37.85
C MET A 15 -30.68 28.19 -36.58
N SER A 16 -30.18 26.96 -36.46
CA SER A 16 -30.14 26.23 -35.20
C SER A 16 -29.07 26.85 -34.31
N THR A 17 -29.47 27.45 -33.19
CA THR A 17 -28.55 27.83 -32.12
C THR A 17 -28.02 26.56 -31.46
N ALA A 18 -26.81 26.14 -31.83
CA ALA A 18 -26.08 25.11 -31.11
C ALA A 18 -25.67 25.66 -29.74
N ALA A 19 -26.32 25.20 -28.66
CA ALA A 19 -25.78 25.33 -27.33
C ALA A 19 -24.46 24.54 -27.29
N SER A 20 -23.35 25.15 -26.84
CA SER A 20 -22.10 24.41 -26.67
C SER A 20 -22.34 23.35 -25.59
N ALA A 21 -22.27 22.08 -25.96
CA ALA A 21 -22.32 21.00 -24.99
C ALA A 21 -21.16 21.19 -24.00
N ALA A 22 -21.47 21.16 -22.69
CA ALA A 22 -20.45 21.14 -21.66
C ALA A 22 -19.50 19.97 -21.93
N GLU A 23 -18.21 20.23 -21.82
CA GLU A 23 -17.19 19.22 -22.12
C GLU A 23 -17.27 18.07 -21.10
N SER A 24 -17.08 16.84 -21.57
CA SER A 24 -17.12 15.69 -20.67
C SER A 24 -15.93 15.71 -19.69
N PRO A 25 -16.08 15.14 -18.48
CA PRO A 25 -14.96 14.98 -17.54
C PRO A 25 -13.73 14.35 -18.19
N SER A 26 -13.91 13.31 -19.00
CA SER A 26 -12.82 12.65 -19.72
C SER A 26 -12.13 13.56 -20.72
N ALA A 27 -12.87 14.42 -21.43
CA ALA A 27 -12.28 15.37 -22.37
C ALA A 27 -11.47 16.46 -21.66
N LEU A 28 -11.93 16.96 -20.51
CA LEU A 28 -11.15 17.88 -19.66
C LEU A 28 -9.85 17.23 -19.15
N ALA A 29 -9.91 15.97 -18.71
CA ALA A 29 -8.74 15.21 -18.28
C ALA A 29 -7.75 14.97 -19.43
N MET A 30 -8.24 14.56 -20.61
CA MET A 30 -7.39 14.34 -21.78
C MET A 30 -6.72 15.62 -22.26
N ARG A 31 -7.44 16.76 -22.22
CA ARG A 31 -6.86 18.07 -22.54
C ARG A 31 -5.71 18.44 -21.60
N LEU A 32 -5.86 18.19 -20.29
CA LEU A 32 -4.75 18.40 -19.35
C LEU A 32 -3.53 17.59 -19.80
N LEU A 33 -3.70 16.29 -20.06
CA LEU A 33 -2.59 15.42 -20.46
C LEU A 33 -1.97 15.85 -21.80
N ASP A 34 -2.78 16.29 -22.77
CA ASP A 34 -2.30 16.84 -24.05
C ASP A 34 -1.47 18.11 -23.85
N GLN A 35 -1.87 18.99 -22.94
CA GLN A 35 -1.09 20.18 -22.58
C GLN A 35 0.24 19.79 -21.92
N LEU A 36 0.26 18.76 -21.07
CA LEU A 36 1.49 18.28 -20.44
C LEU A 36 2.46 17.70 -21.48
N ASP A 37 1.98 16.87 -22.40
CA ASP A 37 2.80 16.31 -23.49
C ASP A 37 3.31 17.38 -24.46
N ALA A 38 2.53 18.45 -24.66
CA ALA A 38 2.93 19.60 -25.48
C ALA A 38 3.82 20.62 -24.74
N GLY A 39 4.18 20.37 -23.47
CA GLY A 39 4.98 21.31 -22.65
C GLY A 39 4.25 22.60 -22.26
N GLN A 40 2.92 22.63 -22.36
CA GLN A 40 2.05 23.79 -22.13
C GLN A 40 1.65 23.91 -20.65
N TYR A 41 2.62 23.89 -19.74
CA TYR A 41 2.37 23.82 -18.29
C TYR A 41 1.59 25.02 -17.72
N ALA A 42 1.79 26.22 -18.27
CA ALA A 42 1.01 27.40 -17.87
C ALA A 42 -0.48 27.27 -18.28
N ALA A 43 -0.76 26.64 -19.43
CA ALA A 43 -2.12 26.40 -19.89
C ALA A 43 -2.79 25.27 -19.07
N ALA A 44 -2.03 24.23 -18.71
CA ALA A 44 -2.46 23.19 -17.78
C ALA A 44 -2.82 23.80 -16.42
N GLU A 45 -1.90 24.57 -15.82
CA GLU A 45 -2.13 25.24 -14.54
C GLU A 45 -3.37 26.15 -14.59
N ALA A 46 -3.62 26.86 -15.70
CA ALA A 46 -4.78 27.75 -15.81
C ALA A 46 -6.13 27.05 -15.51
N THR A 47 -6.23 25.76 -15.80
CA THR A 47 -7.43 24.92 -15.54
C THR A 47 -7.60 24.47 -14.09
N PHE A 48 -6.57 24.64 -13.25
CA PHE A 48 -6.56 24.17 -11.87
C PHE A 48 -7.46 25.04 -10.97
N SER A 49 -7.99 24.40 -9.92
CA SER A 49 -8.61 25.11 -8.80
C SER A 49 -7.56 25.98 -8.09
N PRO A 50 -7.97 27.05 -7.37
CA PRO A 50 -7.04 27.89 -6.63
C PRO A 50 -6.14 27.09 -5.66
N GLN A 51 -6.72 26.07 -5.01
CA GLN A 51 -6.02 25.18 -4.09
C GLN A 51 -4.98 24.33 -4.83
N MET A 52 -5.33 23.78 -6.00
CA MET A 52 -4.43 22.96 -6.80
C MET A 52 -3.27 23.78 -7.37
N LYS A 53 -3.52 25.02 -7.83
CA LYS A 53 -2.46 25.95 -8.24
C LYS A 53 -1.45 26.22 -7.13
N ALA A 54 -1.93 26.43 -5.90
CA ALA A 54 -1.06 26.66 -4.76
C ALA A 54 -0.23 25.41 -4.38
N ALA A 55 -0.79 24.21 -4.54
CA ALA A 55 -0.12 22.96 -4.20
C ALA A 55 0.88 22.47 -5.27
N VAL A 56 0.54 22.67 -6.55
CA VAL A 56 1.29 22.21 -7.73
C VAL A 56 1.28 23.28 -8.82
N PRO A 57 2.13 24.32 -8.70
CA PRO A 57 2.29 25.33 -9.75
C PRO A 57 2.95 24.72 -11.01
N ALA A 58 2.89 25.43 -12.14
CA ALA A 58 3.38 24.93 -13.44
C ALA A 58 4.80 24.35 -13.39
N ASP A 59 5.73 24.97 -12.66
CA ASP A 59 7.12 24.49 -12.56
C ASP A 59 7.23 23.13 -11.87
N LYS A 60 6.43 22.91 -10.82
CA LYS A 60 6.38 21.63 -10.10
C LYS A 60 5.70 20.56 -10.95
N LEU A 61 4.62 20.93 -11.65
CA LEU A 61 3.93 20.06 -12.60
C LEU A 61 4.86 19.60 -13.73
N LYS A 62 5.65 20.54 -14.27
CA LYS A 62 6.68 20.29 -15.27
C LYS A 62 7.72 19.30 -14.78
N ALA A 63 8.33 19.57 -13.63
CA ALA A 63 9.38 18.72 -13.07
C ALA A 63 8.92 17.27 -12.89
N VAL A 64 7.68 17.08 -12.40
CA VAL A 64 7.10 15.73 -12.27
C VAL A 64 6.88 15.08 -13.63
N TRP A 65 6.19 15.76 -14.56
CA TRP A 65 5.83 15.17 -15.85
C TRP A 65 7.05 14.80 -16.70
N GLU A 66 8.06 15.68 -16.76
CA GLU A 66 9.28 15.46 -17.52
C GLU A 66 10.20 14.38 -16.90
N SER A 67 10.03 14.07 -15.62
CA SER A 67 10.78 12.99 -14.96
C SER A 67 10.29 11.59 -15.33
N LEU A 68 9.03 11.45 -15.78
CA LEU A 68 8.41 10.14 -15.99
C LEU A 68 9.11 9.30 -17.06
N PRO A 69 9.52 9.82 -18.23
CA PRO A 69 10.21 9.00 -19.22
C PRO A 69 11.57 8.47 -18.74
N ALA A 70 12.29 9.25 -17.93
CA ALA A 70 13.56 8.82 -17.36
C ALA A 70 13.38 7.65 -16.36
N GLN A 71 12.23 7.60 -15.67
CA GLN A 71 11.89 6.55 -14.70
C GLN A 71 11.22 5.34 -15.34
N MET A 72 10.28 5.56 -16.26
CA MET A 72 9.40 4.52 -16.82
C MET A 72 9.75 4.14 -18.27
N GLY A 73 10.69 4.83 -18.89
CA GLY A 73 11.11 4.61 -20.29
C GLY A 73 10.24 5.38 -21.27
N ALA A 74 10.31 5.05 -22.56
CA ALA A 74 9.55 5.78 -23.58
C ALA A 74 8.04 5.68 -23.32
N ALA A 75 7.32 6.81 -23.45
CA ALA A 75 5.87 6.85 -23.36
C ALA A 75 5.22 6.11 -24.55
N GLY A 76 4.16 5.38 -24.27
CA GLY A 76 3.32 4.66 -25.23
C GLY A 76 1.96 5.32 -25.42
N VAL A 77 0.97 4.53 -25.86
CA VAL A 77 -0.40 5.00 -26.10
C VAL A 77 -1.18 5.05 -24.78
N ARG A 78 -1.97 6.10 -24.57
CA ARG A 78 -2.87 6.19 -23.41
C ARG A 78 -4.05 5.21 -23.57
N GLY A 79 -4.48 4.61 -22.46
CA GLY A 79 -5.67 3.76 -22.40
C GLY A 79 -6.98 4.55 -22.38
N GLU A 80 -8.09 3.81 -22.31
CA GLU A 80 -9.43 4.40 -22.22
C GLU A 80 -9.65 5.06 -20.85
N ALA A 81 -10.21 6.27 -20.84
CA ALA A 81 -10.50 7.00 -19.63
C ALA A 81 -11.75 6.43 -18.93
N THR A 82 -11.64 6.15 -17.63
CA THR A 82 -12.78 5.75 -16.79
C THR A 82 -13.19 6.91 -15.89
N THR A 83 -14.49 7.09 -15.66
CA THR A 83 -15.02 8.18 -14.83
C THR A 83 -15.84 7.62 -13.68
N SER A 84 -15.65 8.17 -12.47
CA SER A 84 -16.44 7.90 -11.27
C SER A 84 -16.75 9.19 -10.50
N GLU A 85 -17.64 9.12 -9.54
CA GLU A 85 -18.02 10.27 -8.69
C GLU A 85 -17.92 9.89 -7.21
N ALA A 86 -17.29 10.75 -6.41
CA ALA A 86 -17.15 10.57 -4.96
C ALA A 86 -17.08 11.93 -4.24
N ASP A 87 -17.79 12.09 -3.13
CA ASP A 87 -17.83 13.32 -2.31
C ASP A 87 -18.13 14.61 -3.13
N GLY A 88 -18.92 14.52 -4.20
CA GLY A 88 -19.23 15.65 -5.09
C GLY A 88 -18.10 16.05 -6.06
N PHE A 89 -17.04 15.24 -6.14
CA PHE A 89 -15.98 15.35 -7.14
C PHE A 89 -16.16 14.29 -8.23
N ARG A 90 -15.85 14.66 -9.47
CA ARG A 90 -15.75 13.72 -10.59
C ARG A 90 -14.29 13.31 -10.76
N ILE A 91 -14.04 12.01 -10.76
CA ILE A 91 -12.71 11.43 -10.81
C ILE A 91 -12.56 10.74 -12.16
N VAL A 92 -11.56 11.15 -12.92
CA VAL A 92 -11.20 10.53 -14.19
C VAL A 92 -9.86 9.83 -14.03
N VAL A 93 -9.78 8.57 -14.44
CA VAL A 93 -8.55 7.78 -14.44
C VAL A 93 -8.19 7.42 -15.87
N VAL A 94 -6.99 7.79 -16.29
CA VAL A 94 -6.45 7.52 -17.64
C VAL A 94 -5.19 6.65 -17.51
N PRO A 95 -5.18 5.43 -18.08
CA PRO A 95 -3.97 4.63 -18.15
C PRO A 95 -2.93 5.27 -19.08
N LEU A 96 -1.68 5.29 -18.65
CA LEU A 96 -0.53 5.80 -19.40
C LEU A 96 0.45 4.65 -19.60
N ALA A 97 0.57 4.15 -20.83
CA ALA A 97 1.55 3.12 -21.14
C ALA A 97 2.96 3.72 -21.20
N TYR A 98 3.94 3.02 -20.65
CA TYR A 98 5.37 3.30 -20.75
C TYR A 98 6.16 2.01 -21.02
N ALA A 99 7.40 2.13 -21.51
CA ALA A 99 8.22 0.96 -21.86
C ALA A 99 8.51 0.01 -20.67
N ARG A 100 8.53 0.51 -19.43
CA ARG A 100 8.77 -0.27 -18.21
C ARG A 100 7.52 -0.51 -17.36
N GLY A 101 6.32 -0.17 -17.85
CA GLY A 101 5.07 -0.44 -17.13
C GLY A 101 3.94 0.53 -17.47
N GLU A 102 2.87 0.47 -16.69
CA GLU A 102 1.72 1.36 -16.83
C GLU A 102 1.62 2.28 -15.61
N LEU A 103 1.30 3.55 -15.84
CA LEU A 103 0.89 4.50 -14.80
C LEU A 103 -0.59 4.82 -14.95
N LEU A 104 -1.24 5.24 -13.88
CA LEU A 104 -2.58 5.82 -13.90
C LEU A 104 -2.50 7.31 -13.61
N ALA A 105 -2.97 8.14 -14.55
CA ALA A 105 -3.24 9.54 -14.33
C ALA A 105 -4.65 9.71 -13.78
N ARG A 106 -4.76 10.12 -12.51
CA ARG A 106 -6.00 10.44 -11.83
C ARG A 106 -6.22 11.95 -11.80
N VAL A 107 -7.22 12.41 -12.53
CA VAL A 107 -7.66 13.82 -12.58
C VAL A 107 -8.96 13.96 -11.78
N VAL A 108 -8.96 14.84 -10.80
CA VAL A 108 -10.12 15.12 -9.94
C VAL A 108 -10.68 16.48 -10.31
N LEU A 109 -11.96 16.52 -10.71
CA LEU A 109 -12.68 17.72 -11.11
C LEU A 109 -13.66 18.12 -10.00
N ASP A 110 -13.67 19.40 -9.65
CA ASP A 110 -14.69 19.97 -8.78
C ASP A 110 -16.01 20.23 -9.54
N LYS A 111 -16.99 20.81 -8.85
CA LYS A 111 -18.31 21.15 -9.41
C LYS A 111 -18.26 22.22 -10.52
N ASP A 112 -17.17 22.98 -10.61
CA ASP A 112 -16.99 24.08 -11.56
C ASP A 112 -16.08 23.68 -12.75
N ASP A 113 -15.92 22.37 -12.97
CA ASP A 113 -15.07 21.77 -14.01
C ASP A 113 -13.58 22.14 -13.87
N ARG A 114 -13.14 22.59 -12.68
CA ARG A 114 -11.73 22.86 -12.41
C ARG A 114 -11.03 21.64 -11.86
N ILE A 115 -9.76 21.49 -12.21
CA ILE A 115 -8.92 20.39 -11.72
C ILE A 115 -8.52 20.70 -10.28
N ALA A 116 -9.18 20.00 -9.36
CA ALA A 116 -8.95 20.09 -7.92
C ALA A 116 -7.89 19.10 -7.42
N GLY A 117 -7.49 18.14 -8.26
CA GLY A 117 -6.41 17.21 -7.96
C GLY A 117 -5.86 16.55 -9.21
N PHE A 118 -4.56 16.29 -9.22
CA PHE A 118 -3.89 15.50 -10.24
C PHE A 118 -2.84 14.61 -9.57
N LEU A 119 -2.91 13.31 -9.84
CA LEU A 119 -1.98 12.32 -9.33
C LEU A 119 -1.59 11.36 -10.45
N VAL A 120 -0.29 11.09 -10.59
CA VAL A 120 0.22 10.01 -11.41
C VAL A 120 0.80 8.97 -10.46
N GLN A 121 0.37 7.73 -10.59
CA GLN A 121 0.83 6.62 -9.76
C GLN A 121 1.01 5.36 -10.61
N PRO A 122 1.86 4.39 -10.21
CA PRO A 122 1.90 3.09 -10.86
C PRO A 122 0.50 2.46 -10.97
N ALA A 123 0.20 1.83 -12.09
CA ALA A 123 -1.01 1.03 -12.20
C ALA A 123 -0.93 -0.16 -11.22
N PRO A 124 -2.03 -0.48 -10.52
CA PRO A 124 -2.06 -1.68 -9.70
C PRO A 124 -1.84 -2.89 -10.62
N PRO A 125 -1.05 -3.88 -10.20
CA PRO A 125 -0.85 -5.07 -11.01
C PRO A 125 -2.19 -5.80 -11.21
N PRO A 126 -2.39 -6.44 -12.38
CA PRO A 126 -3.65 -7.10 -12.73
C PRO A 126 -4.01 -8.15 -11.68
N PRO A 127 -5.29 -8.32 -11.30
CA PRO A 127 -5.67 -9.22 -10.22
C PRO A 127 -5.05 -10.61 -10.42
N PRO A 128 -4.66 -11.29 -9.33
CA PRO A 128 -4.05 -12.61 -9.44
C PRO A 128 -5.01 -13.56 -10.18
N PRO A 129 -4.50 -14.43 -11.06
CA PRO A 129 -5.34 -15.37 -11.76
C PRO A 129 -6.06 -16.28 -10.74
N PRO A 130 -7.32 -16.68 -11.01
CA PRO A 130 -8.00 -17.67 -10.21
C PRO A 130 -7.24 -19.00 -10.29
N ILE A 131 -7.08 -19.67 -9.15
CA ILE A 131 -6.46 -21.00 -9.11
C ILE A 131 -7.56 -22.04 -9.34
N THR A 132 -7.47 -22.77 -10.45
CA THR A 132 -8.29 -23.95 -10.71
C THR A 132 -7.86 -25.07 -9.74
N ASP A 133 -8.82 -25.72 -9.09
CA ASP A 133 -8.58 -26.82 -8.12
C ASP A 133 -7.75 -26.44 -6.89
N ALA A 134 -7.87 -25.19 -6.43
CA ALA A 134 -7.19 -24.72 -5.22
C ALA A 134 -7.56 -25.59 -3.99
N PRO A 135 -6.60 -26.00 -3.14
CA PRO A 135 -6.85 -26.75 -1.91
C PRO A 135 -7.46 -25.89 -0.79
N PHE A 136 -8.11 -24.78 -1.15
CA PHE A 136 -8.71 -23.81 -0.25
C PHE A 136 -9.84 -23.03 -0.94
N THR A 137 -10.62 -22.29 -0.15
CA THR A 137 -11.61 -21.33 -0.63
C THR A 137 -11.27 -19.93 -0.14
N GLU A 138 -11.45 -18.92 -0.99
CA GLU A 138 -11.31 -17.51 -0.63
C GLU A 138 -12.72 -16.90 -0.55
N GLN A 139 -13.07 -16.32 0.61
CA GLN A 139 -14.39 -15.74 0.88
C GLN A 139 -14.24 -14.26 1.21
N ALA A 140 -15.01 -13.41 0.56
CA ALA A 140 -15.09 -12.01 0.92
C ALA A 140 -15.73 -11.88 2.31
N ILE A 141 -15.12 -11.08 3.18
CA ILE A 141 -15.67 -10.74 4.48
C ILE A 141 -15.58 -9.24 4.72
N THR A 142 -16.30 -8.73 5.71
CA THR A 142 -16.14 -7.37 6.22
C THR A 142 -15.76 -7.45 7.70
N LEU A 143 -14.69 -6.77 8.08
CA LEU A 143 -14.27 -6.67 9.48
C LEU A 143 -15.35 -5.97 10.31
N PRO A 144 -15.43 -6.23 11.62
CA PRO A 144 -16.28 -5.46 12.53
C PRO A 144 -15.99 -3.96 12.44
N ALA A 145 -17.02 -3.14 12.68
CA ALA A 145 -16.82 -1.70 12.89
C ALA A 145 -16.00 -1.48 14.17
N LEU A 146 -15.17 -0.42 14.17
CA LEU A 146 -14.35 -0.08 15.32
C LEU A 146 -15.19 0.53 16.44
N ALA A 147 -14.70 0.45 17.68
CA ALA A 147 -15.32 1.07 18.84
C ALA A 147 -15.45 2.60 18.70
N SER A 148 -14.59 3.23 17.90
CA SER A 148 -14.65 4.64 17.52
C SER A 148 -15.83 4.99 16.59
N GLY A 149 -16.62 4.00 16.16
CA GLY A 149 -17.73 4.17 15.22
C GLY A 149 -17.31 4.18 13.74
N LYS A 150 -16.01 4.04 13.45
CA LYS A 150 -15.50 3.93 12.08
C LYS A 150 -16.00 2.63 11.42
N PRO A 151 -16.48 2.67 10.17
CA PRO A 151 -16.95 1.48 9.47
C PRO A 151 -15.87 0.39 9.36
N GLY A 152 -16.32 -0.86 9.28
CA GLY A 152 -15.47 -2.02 9.03
C GLY A 152 -14.82 -1.98 7.66
N LEU A 153 -13.76 -2.79 7.49
CA LEU A 153 -12.96 -2.84 6.27
C LEU A 153 -13.24 -4.12 5.47
N PRO A 154 -13.16 -4.07 4.13
CA PRO A 154 -13.25 -5.28 3.32
C PRO A 154 -12.03 -6.18 3.53
N GLY A 155 -12.26 -7.49 3.50
CA GLY A 155 -11.19 -8.48 3.57
C GLY A 155 -11.52 -9.79 2.89
N THR A 156 -10.59 -10.72 2.99
CA THR A 156 -10.66 -12.06 2.39
C THR A 156 -10.21 -13.08 3.40
N LEU A 157 -11.15 -13.96 3.77
CA LEU A 157 -10.89 -15.14 4.57
C LEU A 157 -10.52 -16.30 3.64
N THR A 158 -9.30 -16.79 3.76
CA THR A 158 -8.83 -17.98 3.05
C THR A 158 -8.99 -19.18 3.98
N LEU A 159 -9.82 -20.15 3.60
CA LEU A 159 -10.10 -21.37 4.38
C LEU A 159 -9.53 -22.60 3.68
N PRO A 160 -8.75 -23.45 4.37
CA PRO A 160 -8.33 -24.74 3.83
C PRO A 160 -9.52 -25.62 3.44
N GLN A 161 -9.30 -26.55 2.51
CA GLN A 161 -10.22 -27.66 2.32
C GLN A 161 -10.22 -28.59 3.54
N GLY A 162 -11.37 -29.20 3.82
CA GLY A 162 -11.53 -30.17 4.91
C GLY A 162 -12.47 -29.70 6.01
N LYS A 163 -12.44 -30.41 7.14
CA LYS A 163 -13.26 -30.10 8.31
C LYS A 163 -12.43 -29.31 9.32
N GLY A 164 -12.85 -28.07 9.57
CA GLY A 164 -12.31 -27.27 10.68
C GLY A 164 -12.78 -27.79 12.06
N PRO A 165 -12.61 -26.99 13.13
CA PRO A 165 -12.10 -25.62 13.10
C PRO A 165 -10.59 -25.56 12.77
N PHE A 166 -10.17 -24.55 12.01
CA PHE A 166 -8.78 -24.39 11.56
C PHE A 166 -8.00 -23.43 12.47
N PRO A 167 -6.71 -23.69 12.78
CA PRO A 167 -5.83 -22.64 13.28
C PRO A 167 -5.77 -21.52 12.23
N ALA A 168 -5.57 -20.28 12.68
CA ALA A 168 -5.66 -19.13 11.78
C ALA A 168 -4.60 -18.07 12.02
N VAL A 169 -4.33 -17.28 10.98
CA VAL A 169 -3.37 -16.17 11.00
C VAL A 169 -4.03 -14.90 10.45
N VAL A 170 -3.99 -13.80 11.20
CA VAL A 170 -4.27 -12.46 10.65
C VAL A 170 -2.98 -11.93 10.03
N LEU A 171 -3.03 -11.47 8.77
CA LEU A 171 -1.89 -10.85 8.09
C LEU A 171 -2.00 -9.32 8.22
N VAL A 172 -1.00 -8.68 8.84
CA VAL A 172 -0.97 -7.25 9.16
C VAL A 172 0.15 -6.55 8.40
N HIS A 173 -0.27 -5.67 7.50
CA HIS A 173 0.53 -4.92 6.52
C HIS A 173 1.72 -4.17 7.10
N GLY A 174 2.68 -3.87 6.23
CA GLY A 174 3.71 -2.86 6.48
C GLY A 174 3.20 -1.41 6.44
N SER A 175 4.16 -0.49 6.27
CA SER A 175 3.88 0.95 6.18
C SER A 175 3.16 1.33 4.88
N GLY A 176 2.42 2.44 4.93
CA GLY A 176 1.72 3.02 3.78
C GLY A 176 0.32 2.44 3.52
N PRO A 177 -0.39 2.97 2.53
CA PRO A 177 -1.69 2.46 2.10
C PRO A 177 -1.49 1.16 1.31
N GLN A 178 -1.92 0.04 1.88
CA GLN A 178 -1.77 -1.28 1.28
C GLN A 178 -3.12 -1.98 1.10
N ASP A 179 -3.27 -2.69 -0.02
CA ASP A 179 -4.37 -3.62 -0.21
C ASP A 179 -4.15 -4.92 0.59
N ARG A 180 -5.18 -5.75 0.67
CA ARG A 180 -5.13 -7.01 1.43
C ARG A 180 -4.07 -8.01 0.99
N ASP A 181 -3.53 -7.86 -0.22
CA ASP A 181 -2.53 -8.75 -0.80
C ASP A 181 -1.10 -8.25 -0.55
N GLU A 182 -0.96 -7.10 0.12
CA GLU A 182 0.30 -6.37 0.31
C GLU A 182 1.00 -6.14 -1.04
N THR A 183 0.25 -5.67 -2.02
CA THR A 183 0.75 -5.48 -3.38
C THR A 183 1.90 -4.47 -3.42
N ILE A 184 3.11 -4.92 -3.76
CA ILE A 184 4.32 -4.10 -3.88
C ILE A 184 4.99 -4.40 -5.22
N GLY A 185 4.91 -3.43 -6.14
CA GLY A 185 5.38 -3.61 -7.52
C GLY A 185 4.64 -4.76 -8.21
N ALA A 186 5.37 -5.79 -8.61
CA ALA A 186 4.79 -6.98 -9.25
C ALA A 186 4.39 -8.09 -8.27
N ASN A 187 4.62 -7.89 -6.97
CA ASN A 187 4.56 -8.94 -5.95
C ASN A 187 3.35 -8.80 -5.03
N ARG A 188 2.92 -9.93 -4.44
CA ARG A 188 1.78 -10.03 -3.52
C ARG A 188 2.09 -10.96 -2.34
N PRO A 189 2.99 -10.58 -1.44
CA PRO A 189 3.47 -11.46 -0.38
C PRO A 189 2.37 -12.00 0.53
N PHE A 190 1.33 -11.21 0.87
CA PHE A 190 0.24 -11.73 1.70
C PHE A 190 -0.63 -12.74 0.95
N LEU A 191 -0.83 -12.57 -0.36
CA LEU A 191 -1.52 -13.57 -1.17
C LEU A 191 -0.75 -14.89 -1.20
N ASP A 192 0.56 -14.84 -1.44
CA ASP A 192 1.41 -16.03 -1.45
C ASP A 192 1.39 -16.75 -0.10
N ILE A 193 1.57 -16.01 0.99
CA ILE A 193 1.52 -16.54 2.36
C ILE A 193 0.15 -17.15 2.65
N ALA A 194 -0.96 -16.44 2.37
CA ALA A 194 -2.31 -16.92 2.64
C ALA A 194 -2.62 -18.24 1.93
N ARG A 195 -2.29 -18.32 0.63
CA ARG A 195 -2.54 -19.52 -0.19
C ARG A 195 -1.64 -20.68 0.23
N GLY A 196 -0.38 -20.39 0.53
CA GLY A 196 0.57 -21.38 1.04
C GLY A 196 0.15 -21.94 2.41
N LEU A 197 -0.23 -21.08 3.36
CA LEU A 197 -0.76 -21.50 4.66
C LEU A 197 -2.02 -22.36 4.52
N ALA A 198 -2.92 -21.99 3.60
CA ALA A 198 -4.14 -22.77 3.37
C ALA A 198 -3.84 -24.17 2.81
N ALA A 199 -2.82 -24.31 1.96
CA ALA A 199 -2.33 -25.62 1.51
C ALA A 199 -1.76 -26.48 2.66
N HIS A 200 -1.35 -25.86 3.78
CA HIS A 200 -0.93 -26.52 5.02
C HIS A 200 -2.03 -26.63 6.08
N GLY A 201 -3.31 -26.40 5.73
CA GLY A 201 -4.42 -26.58 6.67
C GLY A 201 -4.61 -25.42 7.66
N ILE A 202 -4.05 -24.25 7.37
CA ILE A 202 -4.13 -23.04 8.21
C ILE A 202 -4.96 -21.98 7.50
N ALA A 203 -5.98 -21.46 8.19
CA ALA A 203 -6.78 -20.35 7.67
C ALA A 203 -6.01 -19.03 7.77
N SER A 204 -6.33 -18.08 6.91
CA SER A 204 -5.74 -16.74 7.00
C SER A 204 -6.74 -15.65 6.68
N LEU A 205 -6.64 -14.53 7.38
CA LEU A 205 -7.41 -13.32 7.11
C LEU A 205 -6.50 -12.20 6.61
N ARG A 206 -6.80 -11.73 5.41
CA ARG A 206 -6.26 -10.54 4.77
C ARG A 206 -7.33 -9.46 4.69
N TYR A 207 -6.97 -8.19 4.79
CA TYR A 207 -7.93 -7.06 4.74
C TYR A 207 -7.30 -5.84 4.11
N ASP A 208 -8.08 -4.97 3.45
CA ASP A 208 -7.49 -3.73 2.93
C ASP A 208 -7.18 -2.79 4.10
N LYS A 209 -5.96 -2.25 4.16
CA LYS A 209 -5.59 -1.31 5.23
C LYS A 209 -6.50 -0.07 5.15
N ARG A 210 -6.86 0.53 6.29
CA ARG A 210 -7.78 1.68 6.32
C ARG A 210 -7.29 2.85 5.48
N THR A 211 -5.98 3.11 5.46
CA THR A 211 -5.36 4.15 4.64
C THR A 211 -5.55 3.92 3.13
N GLN A 212 -5.77 2.67 2.71
CA GLN A 212 -6.08 2.30 1.33
C GLN A 212 -7.59 2.29 1.06
N ALA A 213 -8.37 1.58 1.88
CA ALA A 213 -9.81 1.40 1.65
C ALA A 213 -10.64 2.64 2.01
N ARG A 214 -10.17 3.44 2.97
CA ARG A 214 -10.89 4.58 3.54
C ARG A 214 -9.95 5.76 3.86
N PRO A 215 -9.20 6.31 2.89
CA PRO A 215 -8.30 7.44 3.12
C PRO A 215 -9.00 8.68 3.70
N GLN A 216 -10.32 8.84 3.48
CA GLN A 216 -11.13 9.89 4.08
C GLN A 216 -11.20 9.84 5.61
N ASP A 217 -10.99 8.67 6.23
CA ASP A 217 -10.98 8.51 7.69
C ASP A 217 -9.74 9.17 8.33
N PHE A 218 -8.78 9.62 7.51
CA PHE A 218 -7.55 10.31 7.92
C PHE A 218 -7.60 11.83 7.65
N ARG A 219 -8.79 12.39 7.37
CA ARG A 219 -9.01 13.85 7.32
C ARG A 219 -9.00 14.41 8.76
N GLY A 220 -7.82 14.71 9.29
CA GLY A 220 -7.65 15.34 10.59
C GLY A 220 -6.59 14.68 11.46
N ALA A 221 -6.83 14.66 12.76
CA ALA A 221 -5.93 14.09 13.75
C ALA A 221 -6.09 12.56 13.82
N PHE A 222 -5.02 11.82 13.53
CA PHE A 222 -4.97 10.36 13.65
C PHE A 222 -3.63 9.90 14.22
N GLY A 223 -3.58 8.65 14.67
CA GLY A 223 -2.40 8.00 15.22
C GLY A 223 -2.13 6.62 14.61
N ILE A 224 -1.14 5.91 15.15
CA ILE A 224 -0.82 4.55 14.69
C ILE A 224 -1.94 3.55 15.00
N ASP A 225 -2.69 3.78 16.08
CA ASP A 225 -3.82 2.92 16.45
C ASP A 225 -4.98 3.05 15.47
N ASP A 226 -5.28 4.27 15.02
CA ASP A 226 -6.26 4.54 13.96
C ASP A 226 -5.86 3.94 12.60
N GLU A 227 -4.55 3.79 12.36
CA GLU A 227 -3.99 3.38 11.08
C GLU A 227 -3.81 1.86 10.96
N THR A 228 -3.44 1.20 12.06
CA THR A 228 -3.04 -0.22 12.04
C THR A 228 -3.62 -1.02 13.21
N THR A 229 -3.43 -0.58 14.46
CA THR A 229 -3.72 -1.41 15.65
C THR A 229 -5.19 -1.81 15.75
N ASP A 230 -6.11 -0.86 15.65
CA ASP A 230 -7.54 -1.10 15.89
C ASP A 230 -8.14 -2.05 14.86
N ASP A 231 -7.73 -1.91 13.60
CA ASP A 231 -8.20 -2.77 12.51
C ASP A 231 -7.64 -4.19 12.59
N ALA A 232 -6.38 -4.34 13.04
CA ALA A 232 -5.80 -5.66 13.28
C ALA A 232 -6.51 -6.39 14.44
N VAL A 233 -6.84 -5.67 15.52
CA VAL A 233 -7.65 -6.20 16.63
C VAL A 233 -9.05 -6.60 16.15
N ALA A 234 -9.68 -5.78 15.31
CA ALA A 234 -10.97 -6.12 14.69
C ALA A 234 -10.87 -7.36 13.79
N ALA A 235 -9.76 -7.56 13.07
CA ALA A 235 -9.50 -8.75 12.28
C ALA A 235 -9.32 -10.01 13.15
N VAL A 236 -8.62 -9.91 14.29
CA VAL A 236 -8.53 -11.00 15.28
C VAL A 236 -9.93 -11.36 15.81
N ALA A 237 -10.74 -10.36 16.17
CA ALA A 237 -12.11 -10.58 16.64
C ALA A 237 -13.00 -11.21 15.56
N ALA A 238 -12.82 -10.84 14.29
CA ALA A 238 -13.54 -11.44 13.16
C ALA A 238 -13.24 -12.94 13.02
N LEU A 239 -11.96 -13.34 13.15
CA LEU A 239 -11.58 -14.75 13.15
C LEU A 239 -12.13 -15.48 14.38
N ALA A 240 -12.01 -14.89 15.57
CA ALA A 240 -12.50 -15.49 16.82
C ALA A 240 -14.02 -15.73 16.82
N GLY A 241 -14.77 -14.91 16.12
CA GLY A 241 -16.22 -15.05 15.94
C GLY A 241 -16.66 -16.02 14.83
N ASN A 242 -15.73 -16.56 14.03
CA ASN A 242 -16.05 -17.44 12.91
C ASN A 242 -16.02 -18.92 13.32
N ALA A 243 -17.12 -19.65 13.11
CA ALA A 243 -17.27 -21.04 13.51
C ALA A 243 -16.31 -22.03 12.79
N ALA A 244 -15.74 -21.64 11.65
CA ALA A 244 -14.74 -22.43 10.94
C ALA A 244 -13.33 -22.30 11.55
N ILE A 245 -13.13 -21.40 12.51
CA ILE A 245 -11.83 -21.06 13.08
C ILE A 245 -11.70 -21.59 14.50
N ASP A 246 -10.51 -22.11 14.82
CA ASP A 246 -10.14 -22.53 16.16
C ASP A 246 -9.74 -21.27 16.96
N ARG A 247 -10.69 -20.76 17.74
CA ARG A 247 -10.53 -19.55 18.55
C ARG A 247 -9.42 -19.59 19.59
N THR A 248 -8.83 -20.76 19.89
CA THR A 248 -7.66 -20.86 20.79
C THR A 248 -6.33 -20.89 20.04
N HIS A 249 -6.33 -20.85 18.71
CA HIS A 249 -5.13 -20.94 17.87
C HIS A 249 -5.15 -19.88 16.75
N ILE A 250 -5.42 -18.62 17.14
CA ILE A 250 -5.32 -17.45 16.26
C ILE A 250 -3.97 -16.78 16.46
N HIS A 251 -3.25 -16.53 15.38
CA HIS A 251 -1.93 -15.90 15.39
C HIS A 251 -1.98 -14.58 14.64
N VAL A 252 -1.03 -13.69 14.92
CA VAL A 252 -0.84 -12.45 14.17
C VAL A 252 0.49 -12.55 13.45
N LEU A 253 0.46 -12.48 12.12
CA LEU A 253 1.64 -12.26 11.30
C LEU A 253 1.70 -10.78 10.95
N GLY A 254 2.72 -10.10 11.43
CA GLY A 254 3.01 -8.72 11.06
C GLY A 254 4.21 -8.65 10.13
N HIS A 255 4.06 -7.99 8.99
CA HIS A 255 5.19 -7.65 8.10
C HIS A 255 5.63 -6.21 8.33
N SER A 256 6.94 -5.97 8.41
CA SER A 256 7.51 -4.62 8.54
C SER A 256 6.88 -3.87 9.72
N GLN A 257 6.22 -2.72 9.50
CA GLN A 257 5.46 -1.99 10.53
C GLN A 257 4.44 -2.86 11.28
N GLY A 258 3.73 -3.77 10.61
CA GLY A 258 2.82 -4.70 11.26
C GLY A 258 3.53 -5.63 12.24
N GLY A 259 4.78 -6.01 11.94
CA GLY A 259 5.64 -6.80 12.82
C GLY A 259 6.09 -6.02 14.04
N LEU A 260 6.47 -4.74 13.85
CA LEU A 260 6.75 -3.83 14.97
C LEU A 260 5.54 -3.71 15.92
N LEU A 261 4.32 -3.69 15.39
CA LEU A 261 3.09 -3.51 16.18
C LEU A 261 2.47 -4.82 16.70
N ALA A 262 3.00 -5.98 16.36
CA ALA A 262 2.35 -7.27 16.63
C ALA A 262 2.12 -7.52 18.14
N GLY A 263 3.08 -7.17 19.00
CA GLY A 263 2.93 -7.27 20.46
C GLY A 263 1.81 -6.37 21.00
N ARG A 264 1.76 -5.11 20.52
CA ARG A 264 0.69 -4.16 20.85
C ARG A 264 -0.69 -4.65 20.42
N ILE A 265 -0.79 -5.19 19.20
CA ILE A 265 -2.03 -5.78 18.67
C ILE A 265 -2.50 -6.93 19.57
N ALA A 266 -1.59 -7.83 19.97
CA ALA A 266 -1.95 -8.93 20.87
C ALA A 266 -2.41 -8.44 22.24
N GLY A 267 -1.74 -7.44 22.83
CA GLY A 267 -2.14 -6.83 24.10
C GLY A 267 -3.56 -6.23 24.05
N ASN A 268 -3.95 -5.68 22.91
CA ASN A 268 -5.29 -5.10 22.69
C ASN A 268 -6.34 -6.13 22.22
N SER A 269 -5.96 -7.37 21.93
CA SER A 269 -6.85 -8.42 21.41
C SER A 269 -7.52 -9.26 22.51
N HIS A 270 -7.58 -8.77 23.75
CA HIS A 270 -8.30 -9.40 24.87
C HIS A 270 -7.99 -10.90 25.08
N GLY A 271 -6.72 -11.29 24.87
CA GLY A 271 -6.27 -12.68 25.05
C GLY A 271 -6.69 -13.65 23.93
N GLN A 272 -7.13 -13.14 22.78
CA GLN A 272 -7.54 -13.96 21.62
C GLN A 272 -6.36 -14.40 20.74
N VAL A 273 -5.15 -13.87 20.96
CA VAL A 273 -3.95 -14.20 20.17
C VAL A 273 -3.12 -15.24 20.90
N ALA A 274 -2.81 -16.34 20.22
CA ALA A 274 -2.03 -17.48 20.71
C ALA A 274 -0.53 -17.37 20.39
N GLY A 275 -0.14 -16.55 19.41
CA GLY A 275 1.28 -16.36 19.06
C GLY A 275 1.51 -15.28 18.02
N LEU A 276 2.76 -14.82 17.93
CA LEU A 276 3.20 -13.75 17.03
C LEU A 276 4.18 -14.29 15.97
N ILE A 277 3.98 -13.90 14.71
CA ILE A 277 4.89 -14.17 13.59
C ILE A 277 5.38 -12.82 13.08
N LEU A 278 6.67 -12.55 13.23
CA LEU A 278 7.30 -11.27 12.90
C LEU A 278 8.13 -11.44 11.64
N LEU A 279 7.64 -10.94 10.51
CA LEU A 279 8.35 -10.99 9.23
C LEU A 279 8.99 -9.64 8.93
N ALA A 280 10.32 -9.62 8.80
CA ALA A 280 11.08 -8.39 8.52
C ALA A 280 10.69 -7.23 9.45
N ALA A 281 10.57 -7.51 10.75
CA ALA A 281 10.00 -6.58 11.72
C ALA A 281 11.07 -5.63 12.28
N PRO A 282 10.91 -4.30 12.16
CA PRO A 282 11.80 -3.34 12.83
C PRO A 282 11.77 -3.53 14.34
N ALA A 283 12.95 -3.43 14.97
CA ALA A 283 13.11 -3.37 16.42
C ALA A 283 13.45 -1.96 16.92
N ARG A 284 13.68 -1.02 15.99
CA ARG A 284 14.12 0.35 16.25
C ARG A 284 13.10 1.37 15.68
N PRO A 285 13.17 2.64 16.09
CA PRO A 285 12.26 3.67 15.59
C PRO A 285 12.28 3.78 14.06
N ILE A 286 11.11 3.72 13.42
CA ILE A 286 10.99 3.79 11.96
C ILE A 286 11.65 5.05 11.37
N LEU A 287 11.67 6.18 12.10
CA LEU A 287 12.36 7.39 11.66
C LEU A 287 13.89 7.21 11.50
N ASP A 288 14.51 6.36 12.32
CA ASP A 288 15.94 6.03 12.16
C ASP A 288 16.14 5.15 10.92
N LEU A 289 15.31 4.11 10.78
CA LEU A 289 15.36 3.22 9.61
C LEU A 289 15.09 3.99 8.30
N LEU A 290 14.20 4.97 8.31
CA LEU A 290 13.90 5.80 7.14
C LEU A 290 15.15 6.54 6.66
N GLY A 291 15.92 7.12 7.58
CA GLY A 291 17.20 7.76 7.27
C GLY A 291 18.23 6.76 6.73
N GLU A 292 18.39 5.61 7.41
CA GLU A 292 19.31 4.55 6.98
C GLU A 292 18.98 4.00 5.59
N GLN A 293 17.70 3.74 5.31
CA GLN A 293 17.20 3.26 4.01
C GLN A 293 17.54 4.25 2.89
N ASN A 294 17.24 5.54 3.09
CA ASN A 294 17.53 6.55 2.06
C ASN A 294 19.03 6.69 1.82
N ARG A 295 19.85 6.63 2.86
CA ARG A 295 21.32 6.67 2.73
C ARG A 295 21.87 5.45 2.02
N TYR A 296 21.31 4.26 2.30
CA TYR A 296 21.68 3.04 1.59
C TYR A 296 21.36 3.15 0.09
N LEU A 297 20.15 3.61 -0.25
CA LEU A 297 19.71 3.77 -1.63
C LEU A 297 20.56 4.80 -2.39
N ALA A 298 20.81 5.95 -1.77
CA ALA A 298 21.63 7.03 -2.35
C ALA A 298 23.11 6.63 -2.58
N ASN A 299 23.59 5.55 -1.94
CA ASN A 299 24.98 5.10 -2.05
C ASN A 299 25.09 3.72 -2.73
N LEU A 300 24.06 3.30 -3.47
CA LEU A 300 24.04 1.98 -4.13
C LEU A 300 25.19 1.81 -5.13
N ASP A 301 25.51 2.87 -5.89
CA ASP A 301 26.58 2.91 -6.89
C ASP A 301 27.98 3.21 -6.31
N GLY A 302 28.05 3.47 -5.00
CA GLY A 302 29.29 3.78 -4.28
C GLY A 302 29.64 5.27 -4.19
N SER A 303 28.78 6.15 -4.68
CA SER A 303 28.89 7.60 -4.53
C SER A 303 27.56 8.22 -4.15
N VAL A 304 27.60 9.42 -3.57
CA VAL A 304 26.39 10.23 -3.28
C VAL A 304 26.54 11.54 -4.03
N SER A 305 25.62 11.82 -4.94
CA SER A 305 25.58 13.08 -5.69
C SER A 305 25.20 14.26 -4.80
N ALA A 306 25.45 15.48 -5.28
CA ALA A 306 25.04 16.69 -4.56
C ALA A 306 23.52 16.80 -4.37
N GLU A 307 22.74 16.28 -5.33
CA GLU A 307 21.27 16.24 -5.27
C GLU A 307 20.79 15.23 -4.22
N GLU A 308 21.37 14.02 -4.21
CA GLU A 308 21.06 13.02 -3.19
C GLU A 308 21.46 13.51 -1.79
N GLN A 309 22.62 14.15 -1.66
CA GLN A 309 23.03 14.74 -0.38
C GLN A 309 22.04 15.82 0.09
N ALA A 310 21.60 16.70 -0.80
CA ALA A 310 20.58 17.71 -0.47
C ALA A 310 19.24 17.08 -0.05
N HIS A 311 18.83 15.99 -0.70
CA HIS A 311 17.65 15.21 -0.31
C HIS A 311 17.81 14.58 1.08
N LEU A 312 18.97 13.98 1.37
CA LEU A 312 19.27 13.39 2.67
C LEU A 312 19.27 14.45 3.79
N ASP A 313 19.85 15.62 3.55
CA ASP A 313 19.86 16.73 4.52
C ASP A 313 18.44 17.26 4.77
N ALA A 314 17.62 17.37 3.72
CA ALA A 314 16.22 17.76 3.84
C ALA A 314 15.38 16.71 4.61
N LEU A 315 15.65 15.43 4.38
CA LEU A 315 15.03 14.33 5.11
C LEU A 315 15.39 14.36 6.59
N ASP A 316 16.67 14.54 6.93
CA ASP A 316 17.13 14.66 8.32
C ASP A 316 16.45 15.84 9.03
N ALA A 317 16.35 16.99 8.36
CA ALA A 317 15.67 18.16 8.89
C ALA A 317 14.17 17.91 9.12
N ALA A 318 13.51 17.21 8.19
CA ALA A 318 12.10 16.84 8.31
C ALA A 318 11.88 15.83 9.46
N ILE A 319 12.74 14.82 9.60
CA ILE A 319 12.74 13.85 10.71
C ILE A 319 12.89 14.59 12.05
N ALA A 320 13.89 15.49 12.16
CA ALA A 320 14.10 16.28 13.37
C ALA A 320 12.87 17.14 13.70
N ARG A 321 12.21 17.69 12.68
CA ARG A 321 11.00 18.52 12.87
C ARG A 321 9.81 17.71 13.38
N VAL A 322 9.51 16.56 12.79
CA VAL A 322 8.34 15.74 13.24
C VAL A 322 8.53 15.17 14.65
N ARG A 323 9.78 14.98 15.10
CA ARG A 323 10.08 14.61 16.49
C ARG A 323 9.74 15.72 17.51
N GLN A 324 9.73 16.98 17.09
CA GLN A 324 9.52 18.13 17.98
C GLN A 324 8.12 18.74 17.86
N ASP A 325 7.56 18.75 16.65
CA ASP A 325 6.31 19.44 16.33
C ASP A 325 5.23 18.43 15.90
N PRO A 326 4.18 18.21 16.72
CA PRO A 326 3.11 17.26 16.40
C PRO A 326 2.27 17.66 15.17
N GLY A 327 2.33 18.94 14.75
CA GLY A 327 1.67 19.47 13.56
C GLY A 327 2.54 19.47 12.31
N ALA A 328 3.85 19.23 12.43
CA ALA A 328 4.74 19.08 11.28
C ALA A 328 4.36 17.84 10.46
N LYS A 329 4.86 17.73 9.22
CA LYS A 329 4.59 16.60 8.34
C LYS A 329 5.88 15.99 7.81
N LEU A 330 5.84 14.67 7.66
CA LEU A 330 6.82 13.88 6.92
C LEU A 330 6.05 12.75 6.22
N LEU A 331 6.26 12.59 4.91
CA LEU A 331 5.50 11.63 4.07
C LEU A 331 3.98 11.80 4.21
N GLU A 332 3.50 13.05 4.26
CA GLU A 332 2.11 13.43 4.53
C GLU A 332 1.51 12.99 5.86
N LEU A 333 2.29 12.33 6.72
CA LEU A 333 1.88 11.91 8.05
C LEU A 333 2.24 13.01 9.07
N PRO A 334 1.32 13.34 10.01
CA PRO A 334 1.55 14.41 10.99
C PRO A 334 2.56 13.99 12.05
N GLY A 335 3.26 14.93 12.67
CA GLY A 335 4.29 14.67 13.68
C GLY A 335 3.78 13.84 14.85
N ARG A 336 2.52 14.03 15.27
CA ARG A 336 1.86 13.20 16.28
C ARG A 336 1.84 11.70 15.94
N TYR A 337 1.70 11.34 14.66
CA TYR A 337 1.74 9.94 14.22
C TYR A 337 3.13 9.37 14.45
N TRP A 338 4.16 10.10 14.01
CA TRP A 338 5.56 9.69 14.17
C TRP A 338 5.97 9.60 15.63
N GLN A 339 5.61 10.60 16.44
CA GLN A 339 5.89 10.62 17.88
C GLN A 339 5.21 9.46 18.62
N GLN A 340 3.97 9.10 18.25
CA GLN A 340 3.31 7.93 18.84
C GLN A 340 4.00 6.63 18.43
N LEU A 341 4.40 6.50 17.16
CA LEU A 341 5.11 5.34 16.66
C LEU A 341 6.48 5.17 17.32
N GLU A 342 7.21 6.25 17.60
CA GLU A 342 8.49 6.20 18.34
C GLU A 342 8.36 5.78 19.81
N GLN A 343 7.17 5.91 20.39
CA GLN A 343 6.91 5.45 21.77
C GLN A 343 6.70 3.93 21.85
N VAL A 344 6.55 3.24 20.72
CA VAL A 344 6.41 1.78 20.70
C VAL A 344 7.77 1.13 20.92
N ASP A 345 7.86 0.28 21.95
CA ASP A 345 9.00 -0.62 22.14
C ASP A 345 8.58 -2.03 21.68
N PRO A 346 8.83 -2.39 20.41
CA PRO A 346 8.34 -3.65 19.86
C PRO A 346 8.90 -4.88 20.59
N VAL A 347 10.13 -4.76 21.12
CA VAL A 347 10.80 -5.85 21.84
C VAL A 347 10.17 -6.06 23.20
N ALA A 348 9.90 -4.96 23.93
CA ALA A 348 9.18 -5.03 25.19
C ALA A 348 7.75 -5.53 24.99
N ASP A 349 7.02 -5.00 24.01
CA ASP A 349 5.64 -5.40 23.72
C ASP A 349 5.56 -6.90 23.39
N ALA A 350 6.45 -7.43 22.55
CA ALA A 350 6.50 -8.86 22.24
C ALA A 350 6.87 -9.70 23.46
N ARG A 351 7.81 -9.25 24.29
CA ARG A 351 8.21 -9.96 25.51
C ARG A 351 7.09 -10.02 26.54
N ASP A 352 6.45 -8.87 26.77
CA ASP A 352 5.48 -8.63 27.82
C ASP A 352 4.10 -9.20 27.43
N SER A 353 3.85 -9.45 26.13
CA SER A 353 2.70 -10.22 25.65
C SER A 353 2.59 -11.63 26.26
N GLY A 354 3.72 -12.20 26.70
CA GLY A 354 3.75 -13.55 27.24
C GLY A 354 3.74 -14.66 26.18
N LEU A 355 3.53 -14.32 24.90
CA LEU A 355 3.24 -15.27 23.83
C LEU A 355 4.51 -15.90 23.23
N PRO A 356 4.38 -17.09 22.60
CA PRO A 356 5.36 -17.60 21.65
C PRO A 356 5.55 -16.63 20.47
N VAL A 357 6.80 -16.49 20.02
CA VAL A 357 7.15 -15.63 18.87
C VAL A 357 8.01 -16.40 17.88
N LEU A 358 7.64 -16.35 16.60
CA LEU A 358 8.47 -16.73 15.47
C LEU A 358 8.96 -15.46 14.77
N LEU A 359 10.26 -15.26 14.67
CA LEU A 359 10.86 -14.14 13.97
C LEU A 359 11.59 -14.61 12.71
N LEU A 360 11.24 -13.99 11.59
CA LEU A 360 11.66 -14.35 10.24
C LEU A 360 12.36 -13.14 9.60
N GLN A 361 13.62 -13.30 9.20
CA GLN A 361 14.40 -12.20 8.62
C GLN A 361 15.10 -12.64 7.34
N GLY A 362 14.94 -11.83 6.28
CA GLY A 362 15.72 -11.97 5.05
C GLY A 362 17.09 -11.33 5.19
N GLY A 363 18.13 -11.99 4.68
CA GLY A 363 19.52 -11.52 4.73
C GLY A 363 19.87 -10.46 3.68
N ARG A 364 19.03 -10.30 2.65
CA ARG A 364 19.13 -9.22 1.65
C ARG A 364 18.21 -8.03 1.95
N ASP A 365 17.54 -8.05 3.10
CA ASP A 365 16.69 -6.94 3.52
C ASP A 365 17.52 -5.69 3.81
N PHE A 366 17.33 -4.65 3.00
CA PHE A 366 17.97 -3.35 3.19
C PHE A 366 17.08 -2.38 3.98
N GLN A 367 15.82 -2.73 4.23
CA GLN A 367 14.86 -1.93 4.96
C GLN A 367 14.91 -2.18 6.45
N VAL A 368 15.02 -3.45 6.84
CA VAL A 368 15.19 -3.90 8.22
C VAL A 368 16.47 -4.69 8.30
N VAL A 369 17.50 -4.07 8.88
CA VAL A 369 18.88 -4.52 8.78
C VAL A 369 19.31 -5.36 9.98
N ASP A 370 20.52 -5.90 9.95
CA ASP A 370 21.05 -6.77 11.02
C ASP A 370 20.97 -6.12 12.40
N ALA A 371 21.08 -4.79 12.52
CA ALA A 371 20.92 -4.09 13.79
C ALA A 371 19.55 -4.38 14.47
N ASP A 372 18.47 -4.47 13.70
CA ASP A 372 17.14 -4.84 14.20
C ASP A 372 17.08 -6.31 14.60
N TRP A 373 17.63 -7.20 13.77
CA TRP A 373 17.76 -8.62 14.07
C TRP A 373 18.53 -8.89 15.37
N GLN A 374 19.67 -8.22 15.57
CA GLN A 374 20.46 -8.34 16.80
C GLN A 374 19.68 -7.81 18.01
N ARG A 375 18.95 -6.70 17.86
CA ARG A 375 18.14 -6.14 18.94
C ARG A 375 17.03 -7.11 19.37
N TRP A 376 16.34 -7.75 18.41
CA TRP A 376 15.38 -8.81 18.71
C TRP A 376 16.00 -9.99 19.42
N LYS A 377 17.13 -10.52 18.91
CA LYS A 377 17.83 -11.64 19.54
C LYS A 377 18.28 -11.32 20.96
N GLN A 378 18.76 -10.11 21.23
CA GLN A 378 19.19 -9.72 22.57
C GLN A 378 18.00 -9.59 23.53
N GLY A 379 16.89 -9.02 23.07
CA GLY A 379 15.73 -8.76 23.92
C GLY A 379 14.79 -9.95 24.17
N LEU A 380 14.76 -10.93 23.25
CA LEU A 380 13.90 -12.11 23.35
C LEU A 380 14.74 -13.38 23.53
N GLN A 381 14.79 -13.89 24.77
CA GLN A 381 15.55 -15.07 25.16
C GLN A 381 14.64 -16.13 25.81
N GLY A 382 14.87 -17.40 25.47
CA GLY A 382 14.12 -18.53 26.04
C GLY A 382 13.38 -19.38 24.99
N PRO A 383 12.74 -20.47 25.44
CA PRO A 383 12.26 -21.54 24.55
C PRO A 383 11.03 -21.16 23.72
N ARG A 384 10.30 -20.10 24.12
CA ARG A 384 9.11 -19.60 23.41
C ARG A 384 9.45 -18.73 22.19
N TYR A 385 10.71 -18.37 22.00
CA TYR A 385 11.16 -17.53 20.90
C TYR A 385 11.93 -18.36 19.89
N ARG A 386 11.51 -18.28 18.62
CA ARG A 386 12.13 -18.95 17.48
C ARG A 386 12.60 -17.90 16.48
N PHE A 387 13.81 -18.09 15.97
CA PHE A 387 14.46 -17.17 15.07
C PHE A 387 14.89 -17.93 13.83
N GLN A 388 14.46 -17.47 12.66
CA GLN A 388 14.81 -18.05 11.38
C GLN A 388 15.34 -16.95 10.46
N PHE A 389 16.55 -17.17 9.96
CA PHE A 389 17.25 -16.23 9.09
C PHE A 389 17.45 -16.86 7.71
N TYR A 390 17.12 -16.13 6.66
CA TYR A 390 17.16 -16.62 5.29
C TYR A 390 18.11 -15.75 4.46
N PRO A 391 19.36 -16.17 4.23
CA PRO A 391 20.39 -15.33 3.61
C PRO A 391 20.02 -14.73 2.25
N SER A 392 19.22 -15.43 1.44
CA SER A 392 18.88 -15.01 0.08
C SER A 392 17.60 -14.18 -0.04
N LEU A 393 16.81 -14.03 1.03
CA LEU A 393 15.52 -13.35 0.95
C LEU A 393 15.66 -11.84 1.15
N ASN A 394 14.91 -11.07 0.37
CA ASN A 394 14.73 -9.63 0.55
C ASN A 394 13.66 -9.31 1.61
N HIS A 395 13.29 -8.04 1.75
CA HIS A 395 12.28 -7.57 2.71
C HIS A 395 10.94 -8.30 2.58
N LEU A 396 10.52 -8.63 1.35
CA LEU A 396 9.24 -9.28 1.06
C LEU A 396 9.26 -10.80 1.31
N GLY A 397 10.38 -11.36 1.76
CA GLY A 397 10.56 -12.81 1.85
C GLY A 397 10.77 -13.49 0.49
N ILE A 398 11.15 -12.73 -0.55
CA ILE A 398 11.38 -13.23 -1.90
C ILE A 398 12.88 -13.41 -2.14
N ALA A 399 13.26 -14.54 -2.72
CA ALA A 399 14.66 -14.82 -3.03
C ALA A 399 15.20 -13.87 -4.11
N GLY A 400 16.45 -13.44 -3.93
CA GLY A 400 17.18 -12.72 -4.96
C GLY A 400 18.69 -12.79 -4.75
N GLU A 401 19.41 -12.02 -5.55
CA GLU A 401 20.88 -12.06 -5.62
C GLU A 401 21.47 -10.66 -5.45
N GLY A 402 22.72 -10.60 -4.96
CA GLY A 402 23.43 -9.34 -4.77
C GLY A 402 22.83 -8.44 -3.70
N LYS A 403 23.07 -7.12 -3.82
CA LYS A 403 22.50 -6.10 -2.93
C LYS A 403 20.96 -6.07 -3.08
N GLY A 404 20.23 -5.89 -1.99
CA GLY A 404 18.80 -5.59 -2.04
C GLY A 404 18.57 -4.18 -2.62
N THR A 405 17.56 -4.01 -3.47
CA THR A 405 17.24 -2.72 -4.12
C THR A 405 15.75 -2.60 -4.40
N LEU A 406 15.24 -1.38 -4.58
CA LEU A 406 13.82 -1.18 -4.95
C LEU A 406 13.46 -1.81 -6.30
N ASP A 407 14.42 -1.91 -7.24
CA ASP A 407 14.20 -2.51 -8.57
C ASP A 407 13.74 -3.96 -8.51
N GLU A 408 14.12 -4.70 -7.47
CA GLU A 408 13.73 -6.10 -7.33
C GLU A 408 12.23 -6.27 -7.08
N TYR A 409 11.56 -5.26 -6.53
CA TYR A 409 10.11 -5.29 -6.30
C TYR A 409 9.30 -5.13 -7.60
N GLY A 410 9.90 -4.56 -8.63
CA GLY A 410 9.30 -4.49 -9.98
C GLY A 410 9.34 -5.82 -10.73
N LYS A 411 10.08 -6.82 -10.23
CA LYS A 411 10.19 -8.14 -10.85
C LYS A 411 9.19 -9.10 -10.20
N PRO A 412 8.38 -9.83 -10.98
CA PRO A 412 7.50 -10.86 -10.44
C PRO A 412 8.30 -11.93 -9.70
N GLY A 413 7.91 -12.21 -8.47
CA GLY A 413 8.45 -13.26 -7.62
C GLY A 413 7.38 -13.74 -6.65
N HIS A 414 7.73 -14.77 -5.87
CA HIS A 414 6.86 -15.34 -4.84
C HIS A 414 7.60 -15.40 -3.52
N VAL A 415 6.86 -15.26 -2.42
CA VAL A 415 7.40 -15.54 -1.08
C VAL A 415 7.96 -16.95 -1.06
N ASP A 416 9.16 -17.10 -0.50
CA ASP A 416 9.87 -18.36 -0.48
C ASP A 416 9.06 -19.48 0.19
N ALA A 417 9.02 -20.64 -0.48
CA ALA A 417 8.21 -21.77 -0.02
C ALA A 417 8.68 -22.30 1.34
N THR A 418 10.00 -22.31 1.60
CA THR A 418 10.53 -22.74 2.90
C THR A 418 10.12 -21.78 4.01
N LEU A 419 10.09 -20.48 3.73
CA LEU A 419 9.57 -19.49 4.68
C LEU A 419 8.11 -19.79 5.06
N ILE A 420 7.24 -20.05 4.08
CA ILE A 420 5.84 -20.39 4.32
C ILE A 420 5.72 -21.71 5.10
N GLU A 421 6.48 -22.73 4.72
CA GLU A 421 6.51 -24.03 5.41
C GLU A 421 6.95 -23.90 6.87
N ASP A 422 7.93 -23.03 7.16
CA ASP A 422 8.40 -22.77 8.52
C ASP A 422 7.33 -22.07 9.37
N ILE A 423 6.59 -21.11 8.80
CA ILE A 423 5.41 -20.53 9.45
C ILE A 423 4.38 -21.63 9.74
N ALA A 424 4.05 -22.43 8.72
CA ALA A 424 3.01 -23.46 8.84
C ALA A 424 3.37 -24.51 9.90
N ARG A 425 4.64 -24.94 9.93
CA ARG A 425 5.16 -25.89 10.92
C ARG A 425 5.08 -25.31 12.33
N TRP A 426 5.42 -24.04 12.49
CA TRP A 426 5.36 -23.36 13.79
C TRP A 426 3.92 -23.22 14.29
N VAL A 427 2.99 -22.77 13.45
CA VAL A 427 1.55 -22.68 13.81
C VAL A 427 0.98 -24.06 14.16
N THR A 428 1.32 -25.10 13.39
CA THR A 428 0.82 -26.47 13.61
C THR A 428 1.38 -27.10 14.88
N ALA A 429 2.59 -26.72 15.29
CA ALA A 429 3.22 -27.22 16.51
C ALA A 429 2.53 -26.76 17.80
N ARG A 430 1.63 -25.76 17.73
CA ARG A 430 0.91 -25.17 18.87
C ARG A 430 1.86 -24.79 20.03
N PRO A 431 2.85 -23.93 19.75
CA PRO A 431 4.00 -23.65 20.62
C PRO A 431 3.65 -22.92 21.92
#